data_AF-A0A2N5E457-F1
#
_entry.id   AF-A0A2N5E457-F1
#
_cell.length_a   1.000
_cell.length_b   1.000
_cell.length_c   1.000
_cell.angle_alpha   90.00
_cell.angle_beta   90.00
_cell.angle_gamma   90.00
#
_symmetry.space_group_name_H-M   'P 1'
#
loop_
_entity.id
_entity.type
_entity.pdbx_description
1 polymer ?
#
loop_
_entity_poly.entity_id
_entity_poly.type
_entity_poly.pdbx_seq_one_letter_code
_entity_poly.pdbx_strand_id
1 'polypeptide(L)'
;MDAVNTLVCVAFVAWAGQTVLGWLQINRFNRALASLSDNGRVRIGRSSGRFRPRVVLALAVNEEGRICGNFVMKGITVFSRPVTEYRLADKMLNDICPGTLFPGNKALQEALTLAISNKR
;
A
#
# COMPACT_ATOMS: atom_id res chain seq x y z
N MET A 1 34.09 -27.98 10.37
CA MET A 1 33.19 -26.96 10.96
C MET A 1 32.12 -27.70 11.72
N ASP A 2 31.95 -27.45 13.02
CA ASP A 2 30.93 -28.11 13.83
C ASP A 2 29.51 -27.80 13.32
N ALA A 3 28.59 -28.76 13.50
CA ALA A 3 27.20 -28.63 13.07
C ALA A 3 26.52 -27.37 13.67
N VAL A 4 26.89 -27.02 14.91
CA VAL A 4 26.42 -25.80 15.59
C VAL A 4 26.88 -24.54 14.87
N ASN A 5 28.16 -24.45 14.50
CA ASN A 5 28.69 -23.28 13.81
C ASN A 5 28.03 -23.09 12.43
N THR A 6 27.74 -24.20 11.74
CA THR A 6 27.04 -24.18 10.45
C THR A 6 25.60 -23.66 10.58
N LEU A 7 24.85 -24.12 11.60
CA LEU A 7 23.50 -23.64 11.88
C LEU A 7 23.46 -22.15 12.24
N VAL A 8 24.42 -21.68 13.05
CA VAL A 8 24.53 -20.27 13.42
C VAL A 8 24.82 -19.40 12.19
N CYS A 9 25.74 -19.82 11.33
CA CYS A 9 26.02 -19.11 10.08
C CYS A 9 24.77 -19.01 9.19
N VAL A 10 24.02 -20.10 9.00
CA VAL A 10 22.79 -20.10 8.19
C VAL A 10 21.73 -19.18 8.78
N ALA A 11 21.51 -19.22 10.10
CA ALA A 11 20.55 -18.35 10.77
C ALA A 11 20.89 -16.87 10.59
N PHE A 12 22.19 -16.52 10.69
CA PHE A 12 22.64 -15.14 10.51
C PHE A 12 22.43 -14.65 9.08
N VAL A 13 22.74 -15.50 8.08
CA VAL A 13 22.51 -15.20 6.66
C VAL A 13 21.00 -15.04 6.38
N ALA A 14 20.17 -15.94 6.92
CA ALA A 14 18.73 -15.87 6.77
C ALA A 14 18.15 -14.58 7.39
N TRP A 15 18.60 -14.21 8.58
CA TRP A 15 18.18 -12.99 9.27
C TRP A 15 18.61 -11.72 8.52
N ALA A 16 19.85 -11.68 8.02
CA ALA A 16 20.34 -10.58 7.20
C ALA A 16 19.53 -10.44 5.91
N GLY A 17 19.27 -11.56 5.22
CA GLY A 17 18.42 -11.59 4.03
C GLY A 17 17.01 -11.09 4.31
N GLN A 18 16.37 -11.55 5.39
CA GLN A 18 15.03 -11.12 5.79
C GLN A 18 14.98 -9.61 6.09
N THR A 19 16.01 -9.07 6.74
CA THR A 19 16.11 -7.65 7.07
C THR A 19 16.25 -6.79 5.82
N VAL A 20 17.13 -7.18 4.90
CA VAL A 20 17.33 -6.48 3.61
C VAL A 20 16.05 -6.50 2.78
N LEU A 21 15.34 -7.63 2.72
CA LEU A 21 14.06 -7.73 2.02
C LEU A 21 12.99 -6.80 2.61
N GLY A 22 12.91 -6.71 3.94
CA GLY A 22 12.01 -5.77 4.63
C GLY A 22 12.36 -4.31 4.31
N TRP A 23 13.65 -3.96 4.33
CA TRP A 23 14.12 -2.62 3.96
C TRP A 23 13.75 -2.26 2.52
N LEU A 24 13.94 -3.19 1.58
CA LEU A 24 13.57 -2.99 0.18
C LEU A 24 12.06 -2.76 0.01
N GLN A 25 11.21 -3.44 0.78
CA GLN A 25 9.76 -3.22 0.76
C GLN A 25 9.40 -1.81 1.21
N ILE A 26 9.95 -1.37 2.35
CA ILE A 26 9.70 -0.04 2.91
C ILE A 26 10.22 1.03 1.95
N ASN A 27 11.41 0.85 1.38
CA ASN A 27 11.98 1.80 0.44
C ASN A 27 11.14 1.93 -0.84
N ARG A 28 10.57 0.82 -1.34
CA ARG A 28 9.63 0.85 -2.49
C ARG A 28 8.33 1.58 -2.13
N PHE A 29 7.78 1.34 -0.95
CA PHE A 29 6.59 2.04 -0.47
C PHE A 29 6.87 3.54 -0.31
N ASN A 30 7.97 3.90 0.35
CA ASN A 30 8.37 5.30 0.56
C ASN A 30 8.59 6.02 -0.77
N ARG A 31 9.21 5.37 -1.77
CA ARG A 31 9.38 5.99 -3.09
C ARG A 31 8.04 6.22 -3.80
N ALA A 32 7.12 5.27 -3.72
CA ALA A 32 5.77 5.45 -4.29
C ALA A 32 5.01 6.57 -3.55
N LEU A 33 5.11 6.59 -2.22
CA LEU A 33 4.50 7.62 -1.38
C LEU A 33 5.09 9.01 -1.64
N ALA A 34 6.41 9.11 -1.81
CA ALA A 34 7.09 10.37 -2.15
C ALA A 34 6.62 10.92 -3.50
N SER A 35 6.54 10.07 -4.53
CA SER A 35 5.97 10.53 -5.82
C SER A 35 4.51 10.94 -5.70
N LEU A 36 3.77 10.34 -4.77
CA LEU A 36 2.37 10.66 -4.54
C LEU A 36 2.22 11.97 -3.75
N SER A 37 3.10 12.25 -2.79
CA SER A 37 3.07 13.49 -2.01
C SER A 37 3.37 14.74 -2.82
N ASP A 38 4.16 14.63 -3.90
CA ASP A 38 4.39 15.74 -4.83
C ASP A 38 3.10 16.19 -5.53
N ASN A 39 2.09 15.32 -5.62
CA ASN A 39 0.83 15.59 -6.31
C ASN A 39 -0.28 16.16 -5.41
N GLY A 40 -0.03 16.36 -4.10
CA GLY A 40 -0.98 16.97 -3.18
C GLY A 40 -1.09 16.29 -1.81
N ARG A 41 -2.18 16.56 -1.08
CA ARG A 41 -2.42 15.98 0.26
C ARG A 41 -2.70 14.49 0.14
N VAL A 42 -1.83 13.67 0.72
CA VAL A 42 -1.94 12.21 0.64
C VAL A 42 -2.88 11.65 1.69
N ARG A 43 -3.88 10.89 1.25
CA ARG A 43 -4.84 10.18 2.10
C ARG A 43 -4.63 8.68 1.95
N ILE A 44 -4.38 8.00 3.07
CA ILE A 44 -4.07 6.57 3.09
C ILE A 44 -5.22 5.82 3.77
N GLY A 45 -5.71 4.78 3.09
CA GLY A 45 -6.67 3.83 3.61
C GLY A 45 -6.10 2.41 3.60
N ARG A 46 -6.51 1.61 4.58
CA ARG A 46 -6.05 0.23 4.76
C ARG A 46 -7.24 -0.68 5.01
N SER A 47 -7.34 -1.80 4.30
CA SER A 47 -8.33 -2.82 4.65
C SER A 47 -7.92 -3.58 5.91
N SER A 48 -8.87 -3.80 6.81
CA SER A 48 -8.69 -4.54 8.05
C SER A 48 -9.25 -5.96 7.93
N GLY A 49 -8.37 -6.96 8.02
CA GLY A 49 -8.77 -8.37 8.07
C GLY A 49 -7.59 -9.25 8.50
N ARG A 50 -7.86 -10.26 9.33
CA ARG A 50 -6.84 -11.25 9.76
C ARG A 50 -6.67 -12.41 8.76
N PHE A 51 -7.72 -12.69 7.99
CA PHE A 51 -7.78 -13.79 7.00
C PHE A 51 -7.85 -13.32 5.54
N ARG A 52 -7.75 -12.00 5.29
CA ARG A 52 -7.80 -11.42 3.94
C ARG A 52 -6.50 -10.69 3.62
N PRO A 53 -6.04 -10.71 2.36
CA PRO A 53 -4.86 -9.94 1.95
C PRO A 53 -5.06 -8.47 2.31
N ARG A 54 -4.16 -7.90 3.12
CA ARG A 54 -4.22 -6.48 3.46
C ARG A 54 -3.98 -5.66 2.19
N VAL A 55 -4.88 -4.70 1.95
CA VAL A 55 -4.77 -3.75 0.86
C VAL A 55 -4.52 -2.38 1.46
N VAL A 56 -3.47 -1.71 0.98
CA VAL A 56 -3.18 -0.31 1.27
C VAL A 56 -3.48 0.49 0.02
N LEU A 57 -4.35 1.48 0.13
CA LEU A 57 -4.64 2.44 -0.92
C LEU A 57 -4.13 3.81 -0.45
N ALA A 58 -3.37 4.49 -1.28
CA ALA A 58 -3.00 5.87 -1.08
C ALA A 58 -3.52 6.73 -2.24
N LEU A 59 -4.04 7.91 -1.90
CA LEU A 59 -4.63 8.87 -2.83
C LEU A 59 -3.95 10.22 -2.61
N ALA A 60 -3.49 10.90 -3.66
CA ALA A 60 -3.12 12.31 -3.60
C ALA A 60 -4.34 13.15 -3.98
N VAL A 61 -4.74 14.06 -3.10
CA VAL A 61 -5.90 14.92 -3.29
C VAL A 61 -5.46 16.37 -3.28
N ASN A 62 -5.85 17.13 -4.29
CA ASN A 62 -5.61 18.57 -4.36
C ASN A 62 -6.55 19.34 -3.41
N GLU A 63 -6.33 20.64 -3.23
CA GLU A 63 -7.14 21.49 -2.37
C GLU A 63 -8.62 21.52 -2.76
N GLU A 64 -8.91 21.39 -4.05
CA GLU A 64 -10.27 21.30 -4.62
C GLU A 64 -10.96 19.94 -4.40
N GLY A 65 -10.28 18.95 -3.79
CA GLY A 65 -10.85 17.62 -3.56
C GLY A 65 -10.77 16.67 -4.77
N ARG A 66 -10.00 17.02 -5.80
CA ARG A 66 -9.71 16.17 -6.97
C ARG A 66 -8.56 15.20 -6.68
N ILE A 67 -8.68 13.94 -7.10
CA ILE A 67 -7.60 12.96 -6.99
C ILE A 67 -6.59 13.19 -8.12
N CYS A 68 -5.41 13.72 -7.78
CA CYS A 68 -4.32 13.95 -8.72
C CYS A 68 -3.43 12.72 -8.92
N GLY A 69 -3.47 11.77 -7.99
CA GLY A 69 -2.71 10.53 -8.11
C GLY A 69 -3.22 9.47 -7.15
N ASN A 70 -2.89 8.20 -7.43
CA ASN A 70 -3.17 7.12 -6.49
C ASN A 70 -2.21 5.95 -6.70
N PHE A 71 -2.10 5.11 -5.67
CA PHE A 71 -1.56 3.77 -5.82
C PHE A 71 -2.24 2.80 -4.86
N VAL A 72 -2.36 1.55 -5.28
CA VAL A 72 -2.85 0.42 -4.51
C VAL A 72 -1.72 -0.57 -4.34
N MET A 73 -1.51 -1.02 -3.11
CA MET A 73 -0.66 -2.16 -2.79
C MET A 73 -1.51 -3.27 -2.17
N LYS A 74 -1.57 -4.41 -2.86
CA LYS A 74 -2.25 -5.62 -2.39
C LYS A 74 -1.18 -6.60 -1.95
N GLY A 75 -1.06 -6.88 -0.65
CA GLY A 75 -0.31 -8.06 -0.24
C GLY A 75 0.32 -8.07 1.14
N ILE A 76 0.55 -9.32 1.57
CA ILE A 76 1.19 -9.73 2.82
C ILE A 76 2.73 -9.74 2.69
N THR A 77 3.28 -9.61 1.45
CA THR A 77 4.71 -9.83 1.14
C THR A 77 5.44 -8.58 0.62
N VAL A 78 6.76 -8.58 0.81
CA VAL A 78 7.75 -7.57 0.35
C VAL A 78 7.76 -7.30 -1.15
N PHE A 79 7.19 -8.22 -1.94
CA PHE A 79 7.18 -8.17 -3.39
C PHE A 79 5.94 -7.50 -3.98
N SER A 80 4.97 -7.12 -3.13
CA SER A 80 3.78 -6.43 -3.58
C SER A 80 4.17 -5.13 -4.27
N ARG A 81 3.80 -4.97 -5.54
CA ARG A 81 4.13 -3.77 -6.32
C ARG A 81 3.05 -2.71 -6.13
N PRO A 82 3.39 -1.42 -5.99
CA PRO A 82 2.42 -0.34 -6.09
C PRO A 82 1.87 -0.32 -7.51
N VAL A 83 0.55 -0.48 -7.63
CA VAL A 83 -0.17 -0.40 -8.90
C VAL A 83 -1.03 0.84 -8.87
N THR A 84 -0.86 1.71 -9.85
CA THR A 84 -1.75 2.87 -10.03
C THR A 84 -3.10 2.38 -10.56
N GLU A 85 -4.16 2.81 -9.89
CA GLU A 85 -5.53 2.48 -10.23
C GLU A 85 -6.15 3.65 -11.01
N TYR A 86 -6.10 3.57 -12.33
CA TYR A 86 -6.59 4.62 -13.22
C TYR A 86 -8.08 4.94 -13.03
N ARG A 87 -8.87 4.00 -12.51
CA ARG A 87 -10.30 4.21 -12.23
C ARG A 87 -10.57 5.26 -11.14
N LEU A 88 -9.56 5.55 -10.32
CA LEU A 88 -9.58 6.57 -9.27
C LEU A 88 -8.88 7.87 -9.72
N ALA A 89 -8.15 7.85 -10.84
CA ALA A 89 -7.45 9.02 -11.34
C ALA A 89 -8.47 10.05 -11.85
N ASP A 90 -8.23 11.33 -11.53
CA ASP A 90 -9.00 12.48 -12.01
C ASP A 90 -10.49 12.52 -11.58
N LYS A 91 -10.89 11.66 -10.64
CA LYS A 91 -12.21 11.72 -10.02
C LYS A 91 -12.21 12.66 -8.82
N MET A 92 -13.34 13.35 -8.60
CA MET A 92 -13.58 14.08 -7.37
C MET A 92 -13.85 13.11 -6.23
N LEU A 93 -13.21 13.33 -5.09
CA LEU A 93 -13.34 12.44 -3.94
C LEU A 93 -14.78 12.29 -3.43
N ASN A 94 -15.59 13.34 -3.60
CA ASN A 94 -17.00 13.37 -3.19
C ASN A 94 -17.93 12.56 -4.11
N ASP A 95 -17.52 12.26 -5.34
CA ASP A 95 -18.33 11.55 -6.33
C ASP A 95 -17.98 10.05 -6.41
N ILE A 96 -17.03 9.59 -5.59
CA ILE A 96 -16.56 8.22 -5.62
C ILE A 96 -17.39 7.37 -4.66
N CYS A 97 -18.26 6.54 -5.23
CA CYS A 97 -18.96 5.47 -4.54
C CYS A 97 -18.13 4.17 -4.55
N PRO A 98 -17.58 3.71 -3.41
CA PRO A 98 -16.72 2.52 -3.37
C PRO A 98 -17.42 1.26 -3.86
N GLY A 99 -18.72 1.12 -3.54
CA GLY A 99 -19.55 -0.04 -3.92
C GLY A 99 -19.69 -0.22 -5.43
N THR A 100 -19.80 0.88 -6.17
CA THR A 100 -19.98 0.86 -7.64
C THR A 100 -18.65 0.78 -8.39
N LEU A 101 -17.57 1.33 -7.80
CA LEU A 101 -16.25 1.36 -8.45
C LEU A 101 -15.57 -0.01 -8.44
N PHE A 102 -15.70 -0.78 -7.36
CA PHE A 102 -15.04 -2.08 -7.19
C PHE A 102 -15.99 -3.18 -6.71
N PRO A 103 -17.01 -3.58 -7.51
CA PRO A 103 -18.05 -4.52 -7.06
C PRO A 103 -17.49 -5.89 -6.65
N GLY A 104 -16.40 -6.34 -7.28
CA GLY A 104 -15.76 -7.63 -6.99
C GLY A 104 -14.67 -7.60 -5.92
N ASN A 105 -14.28 -6.43 -5.37
CA ASN A 105 -13.11 -6.32 -4.49
C ASN A 105 -13.42 -5.60 -3.18
N LYS A 106 -14.05 -6.33 -2.25
CA LYS A 106 -14.45 -5.83 -0.92
C LYS A 106 -13.29 -5.21 -0.12
N ALA A 107 -12.07 -5.75 -0.24
CA ALA A 107 -10.89 -5.20 0.44
C ALA A 107 -10.49 -3.81 -0.10
N LEU A 108 -10.60 -3.60 -1.41
CA LEU A 108 -10.34 -2.30 -2.01
C LEU A 108 -11.45 -1.28 -1.67
N GLN A 109 -12.70 -1.74 -1.55
CA GLN A 109 -13.80 -0.90 -1.07
C GLN A 109 -13.55 -0.41 0.35
N GLU A 110 -13.19 -1.30 1.29
CA GLU A 110 -12.87 -0.92 2.67
C GLU A 110 -11.70 0.07 2.74
N ALA A 111 -10.63 -0.19 2.00
CA ALA A 111 -9.47 0.69 1.94
C ALA A 111 -9.85 2.08 1.37
N LEU A 112 -10.68 2.12 0.32
CA LEU A 112 -11.17 3.36 -0.29
C LEU A 112 -12.09 4.14 0.65
N THR A 113 -13.04 3.48 1.30
CA THR A 113 -13.92 4.09 2.30
C THR A 113 -13.10 4.72 3.43
N LEU A 114 -12.08 4.00 3.92
CA LEU A 114 -11.18 4.54 4.96
C LEU A 114 -10.32 5.69 4.46
N ALA A 115 -9.82 5.65 3.22
CA ALA A 115 -9.07 6.76 2.64
C ALA A 115 -9.93 8.04 2.49
N ILE A 116 -11.21 7.90 2.10
CA ILE A 116 -12.17 9.00 1.97
C ILE A 116 -12.59 9.54 3.34
N SER A 117 -12.78 8.67 4.33
CA SER A 117 -13.18 9.05 5.69
C SER A 117 -12.04 9.70 6.49
N ASN A 118 -10.80 9.25 6.30
CA ASN A 118 -9.65 9.72 7.06
C ASN A 118 -9.17 11.08 6.52
N LYS A 119 -9.58 12.19 7.16
CA LYS A 119 -9.25 13.59 6.83
C LYS A 119 -7.93 14.09 7.46
N ARG A 120 -7.04 13.19 7.84
CA ARG A 120 -5.80 13.54 8.54
C ARG A 120 -4.84 14.35 7.68
#